data_AF-A0A1F6H3M6-F1
#
_entry.id   AF-A0A1F6H3M6-F1
#
_cell.length_a   1.000
_cell.length_b   1.000
_cell.length_c   1.000
_cell.angle_alpha   90.00
_cell.angle_beta   90.00
_cell.angle_gamma   90.00
#
_symmetry.space_group_name_H-M   'P 1'
#
loop_
_entity.id
_entity.type
_entity.pdbx_description
1 polymer ?
#
loop_
_entity_poly.entity_id
_entity_poly.type
_entity_poly.pdbx_seq_one_letter_code
_entity_poly.pdbx_strand_id
1 'polypeptide(L)'
;MSNEKRVIDLIYITPPKSVEELVADYRQKMDIWGKKLKDLQTYYFEQHADSAGPDVQEVLAMRNFLGKFLKHRIDWILEKTEDPKLRRRYLQVLPPFHQKGAIKTLLFHFFQLKESEDKKNVLYNAATDIEKEVRILWDIYKLRKTIESITVLQKALEDPNPFPSLFSVPTRIQRLEELKTVFKLMFQMCIQPQFQKDLYNNLSPSHISPEAILARQEQGVSLVYPHVIRKFDYRNHFFFVYFYSGMKAKIGGEVKDFRFNYLDFEIIKQEFLTFWLNKRLEGNDKKMEIYARYKLGDKTLAELIAENPADEIEILQQLPYEIFNDLTAQVNEEVAPEFKTEVETFSENHGEFAEVRRQFDRAKKVATLSILKIKELLSSPAPAPEPPPEAPKPVAAKPAPAPPAAPITKPEPRFELVKVKKTEIDFPYLVKAIAEFSKRINVLRAKMGAQAYQDYTKRMTKFLSNTTESAMIQRRTPKHEWVLPYVVKEFLGNDLVQEHLVIVGAEVKAKGLGMGYSANAGQNAYQFSCFFVYGVANPDGVLGTPVEQRQVRGKNFNEYSPAELAVRERFLRFFDLIDKPSA
;
A
#
# COMPACT_ATOMS: atom_id res chain seq x y z
N MET A 1 -25.44 11.12 51.92
CA MET A 1 -24.56 10.63 50.83
C MET A 1 -25.02 11.30 49.56
N SER A 2 -24.17 12.11 48.93
CA SER A 2 -24.50 12.94 47.79
C SER A 2 -24.79 12.09 46.56
N ASN A 3 -26.01 12.25 46.02
CA ASN A 3 -26.42 11.72 44.73
C ASN A 3 -25.68 12.53 43.65
N GLU A 4 -24.46 12.13 43.30
CA GLU A 4 -23.83 12.60 42.08
C GLU A 4 -24.70 12.13 40.91
N LYS A 5 -25.41 13.07 40.29
CA LYS A 5 -26.04 12.86 38.98
C LYS A 5 -24.92 12.48 38.00
N ARG A 6 -24.70 11.17 37.82
CA ARG A 6 -23.90 10.67 36.69
C ARG A 6 -24.57 11.21 35.43
N VAL A 7 -23.90 12.13 34.75
CA VAL A 7 -24.29 12.52 33.39
C VAL A 7 -24.12 11.26 32.54
N ILE A 8 -25.24 10.66 32.16
CA ILE A 8 -25.23 9.53 31.23
C ILE A 8 -25.13 10.14 29.84
N ASP A 9 -23.97 9.99 29.19
CA ASP A 9 -23.82 10.33 27.78
C ASP A 9 -24.72 9.40 26.97
N LEU A 10 -25.81 9.97 26.41
CA LEU A 10 -26.74 9.23 25.56
C LEU A 10 -26.12 8.97 24.19
N ILE A 11 -26.16 7.72 23.74
CA ILE A 11 -25.73 7.29 22.42
C ILE A 11 -26.97 7.30 21.51
N TYR A 12 -26.98 8.22 20.55
CA TYR A 12 -28.08 8.34 19.59
C TYR A 12 -27.90 7.35 18.44
N ILE A 13 -28.91 6.49 18.24
CA ILE A 13 -28.95 5.49 17.19
C ILE A 13 -29.67 6.10 15.98
N THR A 14 -28.99 6.10 14.84
CA THR A 14 -29.60 6.48 13.57
C THR A 14 -30.73 5.52 13.21
N PRO A 15 -31.89 6.01 12.74
CA PRO A 15 -32.98 5.14 12.31
C PRO A 15 -32.54 4.11 11.26
N PRO A 16 -33.13 2.90 11.26
CA PRO A 16 -32.80 1.87 10.28
C PRO A 16 -33.11 2.34 8.87
N LYS A 17 -32.11 2.31 7.99
CA LYS A 17 -32.27 2.61 6.56
C LYS A 17 -33.04 1.48 5.85
N SER A 18 -33.86 1.85 4.87
CA SER A 18 -34.44 0.94 3.88
C SER A 18 -33.36 0.30 3.00
N VAL A 19 -33.71 -0.74 2.24
CA VAL A 19 -32.79 -1.39 1.30
C VAL A 19 -32.31 -0.39 0.25
N GLU A 20 -33.22 0.43 -0.26
CA GLU A 20 -32.96 1.46 -1.27
C GLU A 20 -31.98 2.52 -0.72
N GLU A 21 -32.19 2.99 0.51
CA GLU A 21 -31.31 3.95 1.17
C GLU A 21 -29.92 3.36 1.48
N LEU A 22 -29.85 2.08 1.90
CA LEU A 22 -28.58 1.40 2.12
C LEU A 22 -27.77 1.29 0.83
N VAL A 23 -28.42 0.86 -0.26
CA VAL A 23 -27.77 0.73 -1.58
C VAL A 23 -27.33 2.09 -2.11
N ALA A 24 -28.16 3.12 -1.97
CA ALA A 24 -27.82 4.48 -2.36
C ALA A 24 -26.59 5.00 -1.58
N ASP A 25 -26.56 4.79 -0.26
CA ASP A 25 -25.43 5.13 0.60
C ASP A 25 -24.15 4.40 0.19
N TYR A 26 -24.23 3.11 -0.16
CA TYR A 26 -23.08 2.33 -0.60
C TYR A 26 -22.54 2.82 -1.94
N ARG A 27 -23.42 3.05 -2.93
CA ARG A 27 -23.04 3.59 -4.24
C ARG A 27 -22.39 4.96 -4.11
N GLN A 28 -23.00 5.86 -3.32
CA GLN A 28 -22.44 7.18 -3.06
C GLN A 28 -21.04 7.09 -2.42
N LYS A 29 -20.86 6.26 -1.39
CA LYS A 29 -19.56 6.05 -0.75
C LYS A 29 -18.53 5.48 -1.72
N MET A 30 -18.92 4.51 -2.55
CA MET A 30 -18.06 3.94 -3.58
C MET A 30 -17.67 4.97 -4.64
N ASP A 31 -18.57 5.84 -5.07
CA ASP A 31 -18.29 6.89 -6.04
C ASP A 31 -17.33 7.95 -5.48
N ILE A 32 -17.55 8.38 -4.23
CA ILE A 32 -16.66 9.31 -3.52
C ILE A 32 -15.24 8.72 -3.45
N TRP A 33 -15.10 7.47 -3.00
CA TRP A 33 -13.80 6.82 -2.90
C TRP A 33 -13.19 6.49 -4.26
N GLY A 34 -14.01 6.10 -5.24
CA GLY A 34 -13.60 5.89 -6.62
C GLY A 34 -13.00 7.15 -7.24
N LYS A 35 -13.60 8.32 -6.97
CA LYS A 35 -13.06 9.62 -7.36
C LYS A 35 -11.74 9.93 -6.64
N LYS A 36 -11.69 9.81 -5.30
CA LYS A 36 -10.45 10.04 -4.53
C LYS A 36 -9.29 9.17 -5.02
N LEU A 37 -9.55 7.90 -5.33
CA LEU A 37 -8.53 6.98 -5.85
C LEU A 37 -8.14 7.32 -7.29
N LYS A 38 -9.07 7.80 -8.11
CA LYS A 38 -8.75 8.33 -9.45
C LYS A 38 -7.87 9.58 -9.36
N ASP A 39 -8.16 10.48 -8.44
CA ASP A 39 -7.37 11.69 -8.24
C ASP A 39 -5.98 11.35 -7.70
N LEU A 40 -5.87 10.43 -6.73
CA LEU A 40 -4.59 9.85 -6.27
C LEU A 40 -3.81 9.24 -7.43
N GLN A 41 -4.47 8.43 -8.27
CA GLN A 41 -3.86 7.80 -9.43
C GLN A 41 -3.33 8.85 -10.41
N THR A 42 -4.13 9.88 -10.69
CA THR A 42 -3.78 10.95 -11.63
C THR A 42 -2.60 11.75 -11.10
N TYR A 43 -2.65 12.17 -9.84
CA TYR A 43 -1.54 12.83 -9.15
C TYR A 43 -0.27 11.96 -9.14
N TYR A 44 -0.39 10.67 -8.83
CA TYR A 44 0.77 9.77 -8.87
C TYR A 44 1.32 9.61 -10.28
N PHE A 45 0.48 9.50 -11.30
CA PHE A 45 0.95 9.44 -12.69
C PHE A 45 1.59 10.75 -13.17
N GLU A 46 1.14 11.89 -12.66
CA GLU A 46 1.75 13.18 -12.92
C GLU A 46 3.13 13.31 -12.24
N GLN A 47 3.27 12.74 -11.04
CA GLN A 47 4.49 12.84 -10.22
C GLN A 47 5.49 11.70 -10.43
N HIS A 48 5.03 10.51 -10.87
CA HIS A 48 5.82 9.28 -10.94
C HIS A 48 5.67 8.65 -12.33
N ALA A 49 6.79 8.58 -13.04
CA ALA A 49 6.88 8.16 -14.42
C ALA A 49 6.97 6.63 -14.61
N ASP A 50 6.41 5.80 -13.71
CA ASP A 50 6.41 4.34 -13.83
C ASP A 50 5.02 3.76 -13.56
N SER A 51 4.29 3.39 -14.62
CA SER A 51 2.97 2.76 -14.50
C SER A 51 3.02 1.31 -13.98
N ALA A 52 4.21 0.72 -13.87
CA ALA A 52 4.45 -0.54 -13.20
C ALA A 52 5.04 -0.35 -11.79
N GLY A 53 5.16 0.91 -11.33
CA GLY A 53 5.56 1.24 -9.98
C GLY A 53 4.68 0.51 -8.96
N PRO A 54 5.25 0.01 -7.84
CA PRO A 54 4.46 -0.67 -6.80
C PRO A 54 3.28 0.18 -6.32
N ASP A 55 3.45 1.49 -6.22
CA ASP A 55 2.42 2.49 -5.91
C ASP A 55 1.27 2.51 -6.93
N VAL A 56 1.57 2.52 -8.23
CA VAL A 56 0.55 2.46 -9.28
C VAL A 56 -0.20 1.14 -9.26
N GLN A 57 0.51 0.02 -9.12
CA GLN A 57 -0.12 -1.31 -9.04
C GLN A 57 -1.01 -1.43 -7.80
N GLU A 58 -0.59 -0.84 -6.69
CA GLU A 58 -1.39 -0.73 -5.48
C GLU A 58 -2.66 0.11 -5.72
N VAL A 59 -2.56 1.27 -6.35
CA VAL A 59 -3.73 2.11 -6.68
C VAL A 59 -4.68 1.41 -7.67
N LEU A 60 -4.14 0.70 -8.68
CA LEU A 60 -4.94 -0.13 -9.58
C LEU A 60 -5.64 -1.26 -8.83
N ALA A 61 -4.95 -1.93 -7.90
CA ALA A 61 -5.54 -2.97 -7.05
C ALA A 61 -6.66 -2.42 -6.16
N MET A 62 -6.54 -1.20 -5.63
CA MET A 62 -7.60 -0.53 -4.85
C MET A 62 -8.84 -0.24 -5.70
N ARG A 63 -8.63 0.27 -6.91
CA ARG A 63 -9.74 0.53 -7.84
C ARG A 63 -10.42 -0.77 -8.25
N ASN A 64 -9.65 -1.82 -8.49
CA ASN A 64 -10.17 -3.16 -8.73
C ASN A 64 -10.93 -3.70 -7.51
N PHE A 65 -10.48 -3.44 -6.28
CA PHE A 65 -11.23 -3.79 -5.08
C PHE A 65 -12.63 -3.16 -5.07
N LEU A 66 -12.74 -1.84 -5.26
CA LEU A 66 -14.04 -1.16 -5.30
C LEU A 66 -14.88 -1.64 -6.50
N GLY A 67 -14.31 -1.64 -7.70
CA GLY A 67 -15.02 -1.90 -8.95
C GLY A 67 -15.35 -3.37 -9.21
N LYS A 68 -14.55 -4.30 -8.67
CA LYS A 68 -14.74 -5.74 -8.84
C LYS A 68 -15.37 -6.37 -7.61
N PHE A 69 -14.75 -6.28 -6.44
CA PHE A 69 -15.18 -7.06 -5.26
C PHE A 69 -16.44 -6.47 -4.61
N LEU A 70 -16.38 -5.19 -4.22
CA LEU A 70 -17.51 -4.54 -3.55
C LEU A 70 -18.72 -4.43 -4.46
N LYS A 71 -18.52 -3.95 -5.70
CA LYS A 71 -19.60 -3.84 -6.68
C LYS A 71 -20.25 -5.20 -6.94
N HIS A 72 -19.46 -6.22 -7.27
CA HIS A 72 -19.97 -7.57 -7.53
C HIS A 72 -20.76 -8.10 -6.34
N ARG A 73 -20.29 -7.85 -5.12
CA ARG A 73 -20.99 -8.34 -3.93
C ARG A 73 -22.34 -7.65 -3.73
N ILE A 74 -22.41 -6.33 -3.92
CA ILE A 74 -23.69 -5.60 -3.86
C ILE A 74 -24.63 -6.11 -4.95
N ASP A 75 -24.17 -6.20 -6.19
CA ASP A 75 -24.98 -6.69 -7.32
C ASP A 75 -25.47 -8.12 -7.06
N TRP A 76 -24.62 -9.01 -6.54
CA TRP A 76 -25.01 -10.37 -6.14
C TRP A 76 -26.08 -10.37 -5.04
N ILE A 77 -25.96 -9.53 -4.01
CA ILE A 77 -26.98 -9.43 -2.95
C ILE A 77 -28.33 -9.01 -3.56
N LEU A 78 -28.32 -8.02 -4.45
CA LEU A 78 -29.56 -7.47 -5.03
C LEU A 78 -30.21 -8.41 -6.05
N GLU A 79 -29.41 -9.08 -6.88
CA GLU A 79 -29.89 -9.85 -8.03
C GLU A 79 -30.04 -11.35 -7.74
N LYS A 80 -29.29 -11.90 -6.77
CA LYS A 80 -29.24 -13.35 -6.51
C LYS A 80 -29.82 -13.75 -5.15
N THR A 81 -30.13 -12.81 -4.27
CA THR A 81 -30.81 -13.10 -3.00
C THR A 81 -32.31 -12.88 -3.18
N GLU A 82 -33.07 -13.97 -3.29
CA GLU A 82 -34.52 -13.94 -3.52
C GLU A 82 -35.29 -13.46 -2.28
N ASP A 83 -34.92 -13.94 -1.09
CA ASP A 83 -35.56 -13.55 0.18
C ASP A 83 -35.27 -12.08 0.52
N PRO A 84 -36.32 -11.22 0.57
CA PRO A 84 -36.16 -9.80 0.90
C PRO A 84 -35.60 -9.55 2.30
N LYS A 85 -35.95 -10.39 3.28
CA LYS A 85 -35.43 -10.27 4.66
C LYS A 85 -33.93 -10.57 4.66
N LEU A 86 -33.53 -11.67 4.04
CA LEU A 86 -32.12 -12.06 3.93
C LEU A 86 -31.30 -11.01 3.15
N ARG A 87 -31.85 -10.45 2.06
CA ARG A 87 -31.22 -9.37 1.29
C ARG A 87 -30.91 -8.16 2.17
N ARG A 88 -31.90 -7.71 2.96
CA ARG A 88 -31.71 -6.59 3.90
C ARG A 88 -30.62 -6.91 4.92
N ARG A 89 -30.65 -8.11 5.50
CA ARG A 89 -29.67 -8.55 6.50
C ARG A 89 -28.26 -8.62 5.94
N TYR A 90 -28.06 -9.13 4.72
CA TYR A 90 -26.76 -9.10 4.05
C TYR A 90 -26.23 -7.69 3.86
N LEU A 91 -27.08 -6.74 3.43
CA LEU A 91 -26.66 -5.35 3.32
C LEU A 91 -26.25 -4.82 4.69
N GLN A 92 -27.00 -5.08 5.75
CA GLN A 92 -26.71 -4.62 7.13
C GLN A 92 -25.41 -5.16 7.74
N VAL A 93 -24.85 -6.25 7.22
CA VAL A 93 -23.57 -6.81 7.73
C VAL A 93 -22.45 -6.77 6.68
N LEU A 94 -22.64 -6.08 5.55
CA LEU A 94 -21.67 -6.02 4.46
C LEU A 94 -20.44 -5.15 4.83
N PRO A 95 -19.23 -5.73 5.01
CA PRO A 95 -18.02 -4.94 5.16
C PRO A 95 -17.68 -4.22 3.85
N PRO A 96 -16.99 -3.06 3.90
CA PRO A 96 -16.59 -2.33 5.10
C PRO A 96 -17.65 -1.32 5.56
N PHE A 97 -18.86 -1.29 5.00
CA PHE A 97 -19.76 -0.14 5.12
C PHE A 97 -20.26 0.15 6.54
N HIS A 98 -20.24 -0.85 7.42
CA HIS A 98 -20.66 -0.73 8.82
C HIS A 98 -19.50 -0.64 9.81
N GLN A 99 -18.25 -0.53 9.33
CA GLN A 99 -17.11 -0.28 10.21
C GLN A 99 -16.88 1.23 10.39
N LYS A 100 -16.34 1.65 11.54
CA LYS A 100 -15.98 3.05 11.76
C LYS A 100 -14.92 3.47 10.75
N GLY A 101 -15.19 4.54 9.99
CA GLY A 101 -14.34 4.96 8.87
C GLY A 101 -14.46 4.09 7.61
N ALA A 102 -15.25 3.02 7.64
CA ALA A 102 -15.67 2.16 6.53
C ALA A 102 -14.60 1.92 5.44
N ILE A 103 -14.88 2.31 4.20
CA ILE A 103 -13.98 2.13 3.05
C ILE A 103 -12.59 2.71 3.34
N LYS A 104 -12.49 3.84 4.05
CA LYS A 104 -11.19 4.43 4.44
C LYS A 104 -10.35 3.45 5.23
N THR A 105 -10.94 2.86 6.27
CA THR A 105 -10.26 1.97 7.21
C THR A 105 -9.77 0.72 6.50
N LEU A 106 -10.62 0.10 5.69
CA LEU A 106 -10.25 -1.07 4.89
C LEU A 106 -9.14 -0.71 3.88
N LEU A 107 -9.28 0.42 3.17
CA LEU A 107 -8.27 0.87 2.22
C LEU A 107 -6.93 1.16 2.90
N PHE A 108 -6.91 1.83 4.04
CA PHE A 108 -5.67 2.18 4.75
C PHE A 108 -5.01 0.97 5.42
N HIS A 109 -5.79 -0.06 5.74
CA HIS A 109 -5.30 -1.30 6.32
C HIS A 109 -4.70 -2.23 5.26
N PHE A 110 -5.45 -2.53 4.20
CA PHE A 110 -5.01 -3.48 3.17
C PHE A 110 -4.21 -2.85 2.04
N PHE A 111 -4.23 -1.53 1.93
CA PHE A 111 -3.46 -0.80 0.95
C PHE A 111 -2.57 0.23 1.65
N GLN A 112 -1.40 0.48 1.08
CA GLN A 112 -0.33 1.26 1.68
C GLN A 112 -0.62 2.78 1.57
N LEU A 113 -1.77 3.20 2.11
CA LEU A 113 -2.28 4.56 2.06
C LEU A 113 -2.18 5.27 3.41
N LYS A 114 -2.02 6.59 3.34
CA LYS A 114 -2.19 7.52 4.45
C LYS A 114 -3.05 8.71 4.03
N GLU A 115 -3.58 9.42 5.01
CA GLU A 115 -4.30 10.67 4.78
C GLU A 115 -3.29 11.80 4.59
N SER A 116 -3.59 12.75 3.69
CA SER A 116 -2.83 14.00 3.60
C SER A 116 -3.08 14.88 4.82
N GLU A 117 -2.19 15.85 5.07
CA GLU A 117 -2.30 16.77 6.21
C GLU A 117 -3.62 17.56 6.20
N ASP A 118 -4.09 17.93 5.01
CA ASP A 118 -5.36 18.65 4.81
C ASP A 118 -6.61 17.77 4.96
N LYS A 119 -6.45 16.43 5.12
CA LYS A 119 -7.51 15.41 5.17
C LYS A 119 -8.43 15.35 3.95
N LYS A 120 -8.11 16.07 2.87
CA LYS A 120 -8.92 16.10 1.65
C LYS A 120 -8.50 14.99 0.70
N ASN A 121 -7.21 14.71 0.65
CA ASN A 121 -6.59 13.76 -0.26
C ASN A 121 -6.07 12.52 0.49
N VAL A 122 -5.64 11.53 -0.29
CA VAL A 122 -4.91 10.37 0.20
C VAL A 122 -3.54 10.35 -0.47
N LEU A 123 -2.55 9.77 0.20
CA LEU A 123 -1.19 9.63 -0.27
C LEU A 123 -0.77 8.16 -0.19
N TYR A 124 0.07 7.72 -1.11
CA TYR A 124 0.71 6.41 -1.00
C TYR A 124 1.96 6.51 -0.13
N ASN A 125 2.15 5.51 0.74
CA ASN A 125 3.27 5.43 1.66
C ASN A 125 3.72 3.98 1.76
N ALA A 126 4.79 3.64 1.04
CA ALA A 126 5.33 2.29 1.03
C ALA A 126 5.61 1.81 2.47
N ALA A 127 4.98 0.71 2.83
CA ALA A 127 5.10 0.11 4.15
C ALA A 127 6.38 -0.74 4.23
N THR A 128 7.07 -0.67 5.36
CA THR A 128 8.19 -1.57 5.65
C THR A 128 7.72 -3.01 5.79
N ASP A 129 8.64 -3.98 5.70
CA ASP A 129 8.32 -5.40 5.91
C ASP A 129 7.71 -5.65 7.30
N ILE A 130 8.15 -4.90 8.31
CA ILE A 130 7.63 -4.96 9.68
C ILE A 130 6.20 -4.41 9.75
N GLU A 131 5.94 -3.24 9.14
CA GLU A 131 4.58 -2.69 9.08
C GLU A 131 3.61 -3.66 8.41
N LYS A 132 4.04 -4.33 7.34
CA LYS A 132 3.26 -5.33 6.63
C LYS A 132 2.99 -6.54 7.52
N GLU A 133 4.02 -7.06 8.18
CA GLU A 133 3.90 -8.20 9.10
C GLU A 133 2.92 -7.90 10.24
N VAL A 134 3.00 -6.73 10.87
CA VAL A 134 2.08 -6.31 11.94
C VAL A 134 0.62 -6.31 11.47
N ARG A 135 0.35 -5.82 10.26
CA ARG A 135 -1.00 -5.84 9.66
C ARG A 135 -1.49 -7.27 9.42
N ILE A 136 -0.61 -8.14 8.93
CA ILE A 136 -0.93 -9.56 8.69
C ILE A 136 -1.26 -10.24 10.02
N LEU A 137 -0.45 -10.06 11.05
CA LEU A 137 -0.68 -10.66 12.37
C LEU A 137 -1.99 -10.19 13.00
N TRP A 138 -2.38 -8.91 12.80
CA TRP A 138 -3.69 -8.41 13.20
C TRP A 138 -4.85 -9.12 12.49
N ASP A 139 -4.75 -9.33 11.18
CA ASP A 139 -5.77 -10.07 10.44
C ASP A 139 -5.85 -11.54 10.84
N ILE A 140 -4.71 -12.14 11.15
CA ILE A 140 -4.61 -13.52 11.65
C ILE A 140 -5.19 -13.63 13.06
N TYR A 141 -5.01 -12.63 13.93
CA TYR A 141 -5.65 -12.57 15.23
C TYR A 141 -7.18 -12.52 15.11
N LYS A 142 -7.72 -11.63 14.26
CA LYS A 142 -9.17 -11.57 13.99
C LYS A 142 -9.71 -12.89 13.45
N LEU A 143 -8.97 -13.50 12.53
CA LEU A 143 -9.31 -14.80 11.95
C LEU A 143 -9.38 -15.88 13.04
N ARG A 144 -8.41 -15.92 13.95
CA ARG A 144 -8.41 -16.87 15.07
C ARG A 144 -9.63 -16.66 15.99
N LYS A 145 -9.91 -15.43 16.42
CA LYS A 145 -11.11 -15.10 17.21
C LYS A 145 -12.41 -15.48 16.50
N THR A 146 -12.42 -15.38 15.16
CA THR A 146 -13.54 -15.83 14.34
C THR A 146 -13.69 -17.35 14.37
N ILE A 147 -12.59 -18.13 14.28
CA ILE A 147 -12.62 -19.59 14.42
C ILE A 147 -13.12 -20.02 15.81
N GLU A 148 -12.67 -19.33 16.86
CA GLU A 148 -13.12 -19.57 18.24
C GLU A 148 -14.63 -19.35 18.35
N SER A 149 -15.12 -18.21 17.84
CA SER A 149 -16.54 -17.89 17.77
C SER A 149 -17.34 -18.95 16.99
N ILE A 150 -16.83 -19.40 15.84
CA ILE A 150 -17.47 -20.48 15.06
C ILE A 150 -17.59 -21.75 15.90
N THR A 151 -16.56 -22.10 16.68
CA THR A 151 -16.56 -23.30 17.51
C THR A 151 -17.63 -23.23 18.60
N VAL A 152 -17.80 -22.06 19.23
CA VAL A 152 -18.85 -21.80 20.22
C VAL A 152 -20.24 -21.88 19.57
N LEU A 153 -20.41 -21.25 18.40
CA LEU A 153 -21.67 -21.30 17.65
C LEU A 153 -22.05 -22.72 17.23
N GLN A 154 -21.09 -23.53 16.77
CA GLN A 154 -21.35 -24.93 16.41
C GLN A 154 -21.85 -25.74 17.61
N LYS A 155 -21.23 -25.60 18.79
CA LYS A 155 -21.73 -26.24 20.02
C LYS A 155 -23.14 -25.79 20.38
N ALA A 156 -23.45 -24.49 20.23
CA ALA A 156 -24.79 -23.98 20.49
C ALA A 156 -25.86 -24.51 19.51
N LEU A 157 -25.46 -25.03 18.35
CA LEU A 157 -26.35 -25.67 17.38
C LEU A 157 -26.61 -27.15 17.68
N GLU A 158 -25.86 -27.76 18.61
CA GLU A 158 -26.08 -29.12 19.09
C GLU A 158 -27.17 -29.19 20.17
N ASP A 159 -27.60 -28.04 20.71
CA ASP A 159 -28.70 -27.94 21.67
C ASP A 159 -30.03 -28.44 21.04
N PRO A 160 -30.89 -29.17 21.78
CA PRO A 160 -32.20 -29.60 21.29
C PRO A 160 -33.10 -28.46 20.79
N ASN A 161 -32.92 -27.25 21.31
CA ASN A 161 -33.63 -26.04 20.91
C ASN A 161 -32.63 -24.93 20.53
N PRO A 162 -31.97 -25.05 19.37
CA PRO A 162 -30.95 -24.10 18.97
C PRO A 162 -31.58 -22.72 18.71
N PHE A 163 -30.79 -21.67 18.90
CA PHE A 163 -31.24 -20.28 18.70
C PHE A 163 -31.92 -20.09 17.33
N PRO A 164 -32.99 -19.26 17.24
CA PRO A 164 -33.69 -18.99 15.98
C PRO A 164 -32.78 -18.37 14.93
N SER A 165 -33.00 -18.72 13.66
CA SER A 165 -32.20 -18.20 12.54
C SER A 165 -32.99 -18.20 11.24
N LEU A 166 -32.62 -17.32 10.31
CA LEU A 166 -33.07 -17.37 8.91
C LEU A 166 -32.60 -18.64 8.18
N PHE A 167 -31.59 -19.33 8.71
CA PHE A 167 -31.01 -20.52 8.09
C PHE A 167 -31.37 -21.79 8.86
N SER A 168 -31.60 -22.88 8.13
CA SER A 168 -31.77 -24.21 8.73
C SER A 168 -30.53 -24.62 9.53
N VAL A 169 -30.70 -25.43 10.59
CA VAL A 169 -29.56 -25.94 11.39
C VAL A 169 -28.51 -26.64 10.51
N PRO A 170 -28.86 -27.56 9.58
CA PRO A 170 -27.87 -28.18 8.70
C PRO A 170 -27.10 -27.17 7.86
N THR A 171 -27.78 -26.14 7.33
CA THR A 171 -27.12 -25.07 6.56
C THR A 171 -26.14 -24.30 7.44
N ARG A 172 -26.53 -23.92 8.67
CA ARG A 172 -25.64 -23.21 9.60
C ARG A 172 -24.37 -24.02 9.88
N ILE A 173 -24.51 -25.29 10.23
CA ILE A 173 -23.37 -26.19 10.51
C ILE A 173 -22.43 -26.26 9.30
N GLN A 174 -22.97 -26.47 8.10
CA GLN A 174 -22.16 -26.55 6.89
C GLN A 174 -21.39 -25.25 6.62
N ARG A 175 -22.06 -24.09 6.63
CA ARG A 175 -21.43 -22.80 6.31
C ARG A 175 -20.35 -22.44 7.34
N LEU A 176 -20.61 -22.69 8.61
CA LEU A 176 -19.66 -22.48 9.69
C LEU A 176 -18.44 -23.39 9.56
N GLU A 177 -18.63 -24.69 9.27
CA GLU A 177 -17.53 -25.63 9.10
C GLU A 177 -16.63 -25.25 7.92
N GLU A 178 -17.23 -24.98 6.77
CA GLU A 178 -16.47 -24.65 5.57
C GLU A 178 -15.72 -23.31 5.71
N LEU A 179 -16.33 -22.30 6.33
CA LEU A 179 -15.66 -21.03 6.64
C LEU A 179 -14.50 -21.23 7.62
N LYS A 180 -14.70 -22.05 8.66
CA LYS A 180 -13.63 -22.43 9.60
C LYS A 180 -12.48 -23.11 8.88
N THR A 181 -12.74 -24.03 7.95
CA THR A 181 -11.69 -24.67 7.14
C THR A 181 -10.93 -23.65 6.29
N VAL A 182 -11.64 -22.75 5.61
CA VAL A 182 -11.03 -21.68 4.79
C VAL A 182 -10.12 -20.80 5.63
N PHE A 183 -10.57 -20.38 6.80
CA PHE A 183 -9.76 -19.58 7.71
C PHE A 183 -8.52 -20.33 8.22
N LYS A 184 -8.65 -21.61 8.57
CA LYS A 184 -7.48 -22.45 8.93
C LYS A 184 -6.44 -22.50 7.79
N LEU A 185 -6.87 -22.64 6.54
CA LEU A 185 -5.98 -22.64 5.39
C LEU A 185 -5.28 -21.28 5.22
N MET A 186 -6.02 -20.18 5.33
CA MET A 186 -5.44 -18.83 5.26
C MET A 186 -4.40 -18.59 6.35
N PHE A 187 -4.66 -19.08 7.57
CA PHE A 187 -3.69 -19.05 8.67
C PHE A 187 -2.38 -19.75 8.27
N GLN A 188 -2.48 -20.97 7.77
CA GLN A 188 -1.32 -21.77 7.35
C GLN A 188 -0.57 -21.16 6.16
N MET A 189 -1.26 -20.48 5.25
CA MET A 189 -0.63 -19.82 4.10
C MET A 189 0.14 -18.55 4.50
N CYS A 190 -0.24 -17.89 5.60
CA CYS A 190 0.40 -16.66 6.04
C CYS A 190 1.58 -16.92 7.00
N ILE A 191 1.43 -17.87 7.91
CA ILE A 191 2.37 -18.11 9.02
C ILE A 191 3.38 -19.20 8.68
N GLN A 192 4.66 -18.99 9.02
CA GLN A 192 5.70 -20.00 8.75
C GLN A 192 5.49 -21.28 9.60
N PRO A 193 5.83 -22.47 9.09
CA PRO A 193 5.43 -23.75 9.69
C PRO A 193 5.89 -23.92 11.14
N GLN A 194 7.10 -23.48 11.45
CA GLN A 194 7.68 -23.58 12.79
C GLN A 194 6.91 -22.77 13.85
N PHE A 195 6.15 -21.75 13.45
CA PHE A 195 5.35 -20.93 14.36
C PHE A 195 3.86 -21.29 14.33
N GLN A 196 3.40 -22.09 13.36
CA GLN A 196 1.97 -22.35 13.17
C GLN A 196 1.33 -22.99 14.40
N LYS A 197 1.95 -24.02 14.98
CA LYS A 197 1.38 -24.72 16.15
C LYS A 197 1.27 -23.79 17.36
N ASP A 198 2.33 -23.05 17.63
CA ASP A 198 2.37 -22.13 18.78
C ASP A 198 1.37 -20.98 18.58
N LEU A 199 1.41 -20.28 17.46
CA LEU A 199 0.49 -19.18 17.19
C LEU A 199 -0.96 -19.65 17.10
N TYR A 200 -1.25 -20.81 16.51
CA TYR A 200 -2.64 -21.27 16.44
C TYR A 200 -3.24 -21.49 17.83
N ASN A 201 -2.44 -21.97 18.79
CA ASN A 201 -2.89 -22.24 20.16
C ASN A 201 -2.77 -21.01 21.07
N ASN A 202 -1.74 -20.18 20.88
CA ASN A 202 -1.29 -19.16 21.85
C ASN A 202 -1.23 -17.73 21.29
N LEU A 203 -1.51 -17.49 19.99
CA LEU A 203 -1.68 -16.15 19.44
C LEU A 203 -2.64 -15.32 20.30
N SER A 204 -2.06 -14.32 20.92
CA SER A 204 -2.68 -13.44 21.87
C SER A 204 -2.21 -12.01 21.60
N PRO A 205 -2.81 -11.00 22.24
CA PRO A 205 -2.45 -9.59 22.06
C PRO A 205 -0.96 -9.31 22.25
N SER A 206 -0.29 -10.06 23.13
CA SER A 206 1.14 -9.93 23.38
C SER A 206 2.00 -10.19 22.15
N HIS A 207 1.53 -10.99 21.19
CA HIS A 207 2.28 -11.27 19.97
C HIS A 207 2.33 -10.06 19.02
N ILE A 208 1.35 -9.17 19.10
CA ILE A 208 1.26 -7.94 18.30
C ILE A 208 1.50 -6.69 19.16
N SER A 209 2.12 -6.84 20.33
CA SER A 209 2.49 -5.70 21.17
C SER A 209 3.76 -5.00 20.62
N PRO A 210 3.95 -3.70 20.93
CA PRO A 210 5.19 -2.99 20.61
C PRO A 210 6.47 -3.72 21.06
N GLU A 211 6.47 -4.26 22.27
CA GLU A 211 7.61 -4.92 22.90
C GLU A 211 7.96 -6.21 22.16
N ALA A 212 6.96 -7.01 21.79
CA ALA A 212 7.16 -8.24 21.06
C ALA A 212 7.66 -8.00 19.63
N ILE A 213 7.21 -6.92 18.97
CA ILE A 213 7.69 -6.52 17.65
C ILE A 213 9.18 -6.16 17.71
N LEU A 214 9.58 -5.36 18.69
CA LEU A 214 10.98 -4.96 18.88
C LEU A 214 11.88 -6.14 19.18
N ALA A 215 11.48 -7.01 20.11
CA ALA A 215 12.25 -8.19 20.47
C ALA A 215 12.48 -9.09 19.24
N ARG A 216 11.45 -9.30 18.41
CA ARG A 216 11.57 -10.06 17.16
C ARG A 216 12.45 -9.37 16.14
N GLN A 217 12.34 -8.04 16.01
CA GLN A 217 13.18 -7.26 15.11
C GLN A 217 14.66 -7.36 15.49
N GLU A 218 15.00 -7.26 16.77
CA GLU A 218 16.38 -7.43 17.26
C GLU A 218 16.93 -8.84 17.00
N GLN A 219 16.07 -9.85 17.02
CA GLN A 219 16.41 -11.25 16.73
C GLN A 219 16.38 -11.60 15.23
N GLY A 220 15.93 -10.70 14.35
CA GLY A 220 15.73 -10.97 12.93
C GLY A 220 14.66 -12.03 12.64
N VAL A 221 13.69 -12.21 13.54
CA VAL A 221 12.65 -13.24 13.43
C VAL A 221 11.39 -12.65 12.81
N SER A 222 10.93 -13.26 11.72
CA SER A 222 9.62 -13.01 11.09
C SER A 222 8.73 -14.23 11.31
N LEU A 223 7.51 -14.02 11.81
CA LEU A 223 6.49 -15.05 12.00
C LEU A 223 5.75 -15.37 10.70
N VAL A 224 5.67 -14.38 9.80
CA VAL A 224 4.99 -14.49 8.51
C VAL A 224 5.97 -14.94 7.42
N TYR A 225 5.49 -15.67 6.43
CA TYR A 225 6.30 -16.06 5.26
C TYR A 225 6.88 -14.85 4.50
N PRO A 226 8.16 -14.86 4.10
CA PRO A 226 8.77 -13.74 3.37
C PRO A 226 8.05 -13.38 2.07
N HIS A 227 7.54 -14.37 1.33
CA HIS A 227 6.83 -14.13 0.08
C HIS A 227 5.47 -13.46 0.30
N VAL A 228 4.83 -13.71 1.45
CA VAL A 228 3.57 -13.08 1.86
C VAL A 228 3.81 -11.60 2.18
N ILE A 229 4.88 -11.29 2.93
CA ILE A 229 5.29 -9.91 3.24
C ILE A 229 5.68 -9.15 1.97
N ARG A 230 6.58 -9.72 1.15
CA ARG A 230 7.13 -9.05 -0.04
C ARG A 230 6.06 -8.73 -1.09
N LYS A 231 5.15 -9.68 -1.34
CA LYS A 231 4.07 -9.47 -2.32
C LYS A 231 2.87 -8.74 -1.74
N PHE A 232 2.70 -8.77 -0.41
CA PHE A 232 1.57 -8.19 0.32
C PHE A 232 0.19 -8.58 -0.24
N ASP A 233 0.11 -9.71 -0.94
CA ASP A 233 -1.06 -10.13 -1.72
C ASP A 233 -2.04 -11.00 -0.91
N TYR A 234 -1.73 -11.29 0.35
CA TYR A 234 -2.61 -12.07 1.22
C TYR A 234 -4.01 -11.43 1.38
N ARG A 235 -4.09 -10.09 1.25
CA ARG A 235 -5.35 -9.33 1.25
C ARG A 235 -6.36 -9.84 0.23
N ASN A 236 -5.92 -10.32 -0.94
CA ASN A 236 -6.82 -10.85 -1.95
C ASN A 236 -7.55 -12.10 -1.44
N HIS A 237 -6.89 -12.92 -0.63
CA HIS A 237 -7.52 -14.07 0.03
C HIS A 237 -8.63 -13.61 0.98
N PHE A 238 -8.37 -12.59 1.80
CA PHE A 238 -9.39 -11.98 2.67
C PHE A 238 -10.55 -11.38 1.86
N PHE A 239 -10.27 -10.68 0.75
CA PHE A 239 -11.33 -10.15 -0.12
C PHE A 239 -12.15 -11.26 -0.77
N PHE A 240 -11.53 -12.36 -1.19
CA PHE A 240 -12.29 -13.50 -1.68
C PHE A 240 -13.23 -14.06 -0.61
N VAL A 241 -12.78 -14.17 0.64
CA VAL A 241 -13.65 -14.66 1.72
C VAL A 241 -14.79 -13.69 2.04
N TYR A 242 -14.51 -12.39 2.12
CA TYR A 242 -15.52 -11.39 2.49
C TYR A 242 -16.55 -11.12 1.38
N PHE A 243 -16.16 -11.25 0.11
CA PHE A 243 -16.97 -10.77 -1.01
C PHE A 243 -17.46 -11.86 -1.96
N TYR A 244 -17.08 -13.14 -1.78
CA TYR A 244 -17.60 -14.26 -2.56
C TYR A 244 -18.28 -15.30 -1.67
N SER A 245 -19.25 -16.01 -2.24
CA SER A 245 -20.01 -17.08 -1.59
C SER A 245 -19.39 -18.47 -1.82
N GLY A 246 -18.06 -18.55 -1.75
CA GLY A 246 -17.30 -19.78 -1.94
C GLY A 246 -15.96 -19.56 -2.64
N MET A 247 -15.12 -20.61 -2.64
CA MET A 247 -13.84 -20.61 -3.34
C MET A 247 -13.46 -22.00 -3.82
N LYS A 248 -12.61 -22.07 -4.85
CA LYS A 248 -11.95 -23.29 -5.28
C LYS A 248 -10.46 -23.19 -4.93
N ALA A 249 -9.90 -24.20 -4.27
CA ALA A 249 -8.48 -24.22 -3.93
C ALA A 249 -7.85 -25.57 -4.32
N LYS A 250 -6.61 -25.52 -4.80
CA LYS A 250 -5.82 -26.73 -5.06
C LYS A 250 -5.01 -27.08 -3.81
N ILE A 251 -5.37 -28.17 -3.14
CA ILE A 251 -4.76 -28.62 -1.88
C ILE A 251 -4.20 -30.02 -2.10
N GLY A 252 -2.89 -30.21 -1.91
CA GLY A 252 -2.25 -31.51 -2.12
C GLY A 252 -2.36 -32.04 -3.56
N GLY A 253 -2.58 -31.17 -4.55
CA GLY A 253 -2.77 -31.56 -5.94
C GLY A 253 -4.25 -31.67 -6.36
N GLU A 254 -5.18 -31.78 -5.42
CA GLU A 254 -6.61 -31.94 -5.67
C GLU A 254 -7.34 -30.59 -5.61
N VAL A 255 -8.33 -30.39 -6.49
CA VAL A 255 -9.20 -29.22 -6.43
C VAL A 255 -10.32 -29.49 -5.42
N LYS A 256 -10.36 -28.68 -4.36
CA LYS A 256 -11.44 -28.69 -3.37
C LYS A 256 -12.31 -27.44 -3.54
N ASP A 257 -13.61 -27.66 -3.54
CA ASP A 257 -14.62 -26.60 -3.60
C ASP A 257 -15.16 -26.33 -2.19
N PHE A 258 -15.05 -25.09 -1.74
CA PHE A 258 -15.60 -24.60 -0.48
C PHE A 258 -16.78 -23.68 -0.79
N ARG A 259 -17.92 -23.93 -0.16
CA ARG A 259 -19.18 -23.19 -0.23
C ARG A 259 -19.45 -22.49 1.11
N PHE A 260 -18.71 -21.45 1.41
CA PHE A 260 -18.98 -20.59 2.57
C PHE A 260 -19.66 -19.29 2.14
N ASN A 261 -20.17 -18.52 3.10
CA ASN A 261 -20.52 -17.13 2.90
C ASN A 261 -20.23 -16.37 4.19
N TYR A 262 -19.33 -15.40 4.14
CA TYR A 262 -18.96 -14.62 5.33
C TYR A 262 -20.15 -13.85 5.91
N LEU A 263 -21.09 -13.38 5.07
CA LEU A 263 -22.28 -12.68 5.56
C LEU A 263 -23.25 -13.62 6.29
N ASP A 264 -23.30 -14.91 5.93
CA ASP A 264 -24.08 -15.90 6.69
C ASP A 264 -23.53 -16.03 8.10
N PHE A 265 -22.19 -16.11 8.24
CA PHE A 265 -21.55 -16.15 9.55
C PHE A 265 -21.90 -14.92 10.39
N GLU A 266 -21.82 -13.71 9.81
CA GLU A 266 -22.14 -12.49 10.56
C GLU A 266 -23.61 -12.44 11.00
N ILE A 267 -24.54 -12.91 10.16
CA ILE A 267 -25.96 -13.02 10.53
C ILE A 267 -26.15 -14.06 11.64
N ILE A 268 -25.59 -15.27 11.48
CA ILE A 268 -25.70 -16.36 12.48
C ILE A 268 -25.14 -15.90 13.83
N LYS A 269 -24.00 -15.20 13.81
CA LYS A 269 -23.37 -14.61 15.00
C LYS A 269 -24.30 -13.60 15.66
N GLN A 270 -24.88 -12.68 14.88
CA GLN A 270 -25.79 -11.66 15.40
C GLN A 270 -27.07 -12.28 15.98
N GLU A 271 -27.63 -13.30 15.33
CA GLU A 271 -28.81 -14.03 15.80
C GLU A 271 -28.54 -14.75 17.13
N PHE A 272 -27.38 -15.41 17.26
CA PHE A 272 -26.95 -16.00 18.52
C PHE A 272 -26.81 -14.96 19.63
N LEU A 273 -26.14 -13.83 19.36
CA LEU A 273 -25.94 -12.77 20.35
C LEU A 273 -27.27 -12.09 20.73
N THR A 274 -28.19 -11.95 19.77
CA THR A 274 -29.55 -11.44 20.02
C THR A 274 -30.33 -12.40 20.92
N PHE A 275 -30.25 -13.71 20.65
CA PHE A 275 -30.86 -14.73 21.50
C PHE A 275 -30.24 -14.75 22.91
N TRP A 276 -28.93 -14.58 23.02
CA TRP A 276 -28.24 -14.44 24.31
C TRP A 276 -28.74 -13.23 25.12
N LEU A 277 -28.82 -12.06 24.49
CA LEU A 277 -29.36 -10.83 25.11
C LEU A 277 -30.82 -10.99 25.54
N ASN A 278 -31.67 -11.57 24.68
CA ASN A 278 -33.09 -11.67 24.93
C ASN A 278 -33.45 -12.78 25.93
N LYS A 279 -32.91 -14.00 25.77
CA LYS A 279 -33.29 -15.17 26.58
C LYS A 279 -32.38 -15.42 27.76
N ARG A 280 -31.06 -15.45 27.56
CA ARG A 280 -30.13 -15.78 28.65
C ARG A 280 -29.99 -14.64 29.67
N LEU A 281 -30.22 -13.41 29.22
CA LEU A 281 -30.20 -12.20 30.04
C LEU A 281 -31.60 -11.59 30.23
N GLU A 282 -32.66 -12.39 30.11
CA GLU A 282 -34.01 -11.97 30.41
C GLU A 282 -34.09 -11.43 31.85
N GLY A 283 -34.64 -10.23 32.03
CA GLY A 283 -34.76 -9.59 33.35
C GLY A 283 -33.44 -9.16 34.00
N ASN A 284 -32.30 -9.17 33.29
CA ASN A 284 -31.03 -8.76 33.87
C ASN A 284 -30.90 -7.22 33.99
N ASP A 285 -30.71 -6.71 35.21
CA ASP A 285 -30.62 -5.27 35.49
C ASP A 285 -29.47 -4.59 34.74
N LYS A 286 -28.30 -5.25 34.63
CA LYS A 286 -27.14 -4.69 33.93
C LYS A 286 -27.39 -4.53 32.44
N LYS A 287 -28.09 -5.48 31.82
CA LYS A 287 -28.56 -5.33 30.44
C LYS A 287 -29.42 -4.07 30.27
N MET A 288 -30.39 -3.87 31.17
CA MET A 288 -31.31 -2.72 31.11
C MET A 288 -30.61 -1.39 31.39
N GLU A 289 -29.65 -1.35 32.33
CA GLU A 289 -28.81 -0.17 32.57
C GLU A 289 -28.02 0.24 31.33
N ILE A 290 -27.48 -0.71 30.56
CA ILE A 290 -26.80 -0.42 29.29
C ILE A 290 -27.81 0.04 28.24
N TYR A 291 -28.96 -0.62 28.11
CA TYR A 291 -30.00 -0.25 27.14
C TYR A 291 -30.52 1.17 27.34
N ALA A 292 -30.55 1.66 28.59
CA ALA A 292 -30.93 3.04 28.91
C ALA A 292 -29.95 4.10 28.34
N ARG A 293 -28.74 3.71 27.94
CA ARG A 293 -27.75 4.61 27.33
C ARG A 293 -27.95 4.80 25.82
N TYR A 294 -28.73 3.92 25.19
CA TYR A 294 -28.93 3.90 23.74
C TYR A 294 -30.30 4.44 23.38
N LYS A 295 -30.35 5.52 22.59
CA LYS A 295 -31.59 6.21 22.22
C LYS A 295 -31.95 5.97 20.77
N LEU A 296 -33.19 5.51 20.51
CA LEU A 296 -33.76 5.34 19.19
C LEU A 296 -34.99 6.25 19.05
N GLY A 297 -34.87 7.32 18.24
CA GLY A 297 -35.87 8.37 18.20
C GLY A 297 -35.94 9.12 19.54
N ASP A 298 -37.12 9.18 20.13
CA ASP A 298 -37.35 9.89 21.40
C ASP A 298 -37.20 9.01 22.65
N LYS A 299 -37.11 7.68 22.49
CA LYS A 299 -37.04 6.71 23.59
C LYS A 299 -35.70 5.98 23.64
N THR A 300 -35.31 5.54 24.82
CA THR A 300 -34.20 4.62 25.02
C THR A 300 -34.59 3.18 24.68
N LEU A 301 -33.60 2.32 24.40
CA LEU A 301 -33.87 0.89 24.20
C LEU A 301 -34.52 0.27 25.44
N ALA A 302 -34.14 0.72 26.64
CA ALA A 302 -34.74 0.25 27.88
C ALA A 302 -36.23 0.60 27.97
N GLU A 303 -36.62 1.82 27.62
CA GLU A 303 -38.02 2.26 27.58
C GLU A 303 -38.83 1.48 26.53
N LEU A 304 -38.29 1.31 25.32
CA LEU A 304 -38.95 0.57 24.24
C LEU A 304 -39.22 -0.89 24.63
N ILE A 305 -38.24 -1.56 25.24
CA ILE A 305 -38.34 -2.96 25.64
C ILE A 305 -39.23 -3.12 26.88
N ALA A 306 -39.24 -2.14 27.79
CA ALA A 306 -40.17 -2.15 28.93
C ALA A 306 -41.63 -1.99 28.48
N GLU A 307 -41.89 -1.20 27.44
CA GLU A 307 -43.23 -1.02 26.87
C GLU A 307 -43.71 -2.25 26.12
N ASN A 308 -42.85 -2.88 25.31
CA ASN A 308 -43.16 -4.10 24.59
C ASN A 308 -41.96 -5.06 24.55
N PRO A 309 -41.84 -6.00 25.52
CA PRO A 309 -40.71 -6.93 25.57
C PRO A 309 -40.59 -7.85 24.35
N ALA A 310 -41.70 -8.10 23.64
CA ALA A 310 -41.69 -8.96 22.45
C ALA A 310 -40.91 -8.34 21.27
N ASP A 311 -40.74 -7.02 21.26
CA ASP A 311 -40.09 -6.30 20.17
C ASP A 311 -38.55 -6.29 20.30
N GLU A 312 -37.97 -6.75 21.42
CA GLU A 312 -36.53 -6.71 21.67
C GLU A 312 -35.72 -7.33 20.53
N ILE A 313 -36.13 -8.51 20.06
CA ILE A 313 -35.44 -9.21 18.96
C ILE A 313 -35.47 -8.38 17.68
N GLU A 314 -36.63 -7.83 17.33
CA GLU A 314 -36.78 -7.02 16.11
C GLU A 314 -35.94 -5.75 16.19
N ILE A 315 -35.98 -5.05 17.33
CA ILE A 315 -35.21 -3.82 17.57
C ILE A 315 -33.70 -4.12 17.44
N LEU A 316 -33.21 -5.15 18.13
CA LEU A 316 -31.79 -5.55 18.09
C LEU A 316 -31.32 -5.93 16.69
N GLN A 317 -32.18 -6.58 15.89
CA GLN A 317 -31.88 -6.93 14.50
C GLN A 317 -31.85 -5.73 13.54
N GLN A 318 -32.47 -4.61 13.93
CA GLN A 318 -32.50 -3.39 13.13
C GLN A 318 -31.36 -2.42 13.47
N LEU A 319 -30.66 -2.62 14.59
CA LEU A 319 -29.54 -1.78 14.98
C LEU A 319 -28.42 -1.79 13.92
N PRO A 320 -27.75 -0.64 13.69
CA PRO A 320 -26.49 -0.61 12.95
C PRO A 320 -25.50 -1.61 13.55
N TYR A 321 -24.76 -2.31 12.69
CA TYR A 321 -23.94 -3.46 13.10
C TYR A 321 -22.86 -3.08 14.12
N GLU A 322 -22.22 -1.92 13.97
CA GLU A 322 -21.25 -1.37 14.92
C GLU A 322 -21.88 -1.07 16.28
N ILE A 323 -23.09 -0.51 16.29
CA ILE A 323 -23.84 -0.20 17.52
C ILE A 323 -24.25 -1.49 18.23
N PHE A 324 -24.72 -2.49 17.47
CA PHE A 324 -25.05 -3.81 18.01
C PHE A 324 -23.84 -4.46 18.69
N ASN A 325 -22.67 -4.45 18.04
CA ASN A 325 -21.45 -5.03 18.61
C ASN A 325 -21.01 -4.29 19.88
N ASP A 326 -21.03 -2.95 19.87
CA ASP A 326 -20.68 -2.13 21.04
C ASP A 326 -21.62 -2.36 22.22
N LEU A 327 -22.92 -2.40 21.97
CA LEU A 327 -23.94 -2.68 22.99
C LEU A 327 -23.74 -4.08 23.57
N THR A 328 -23.53 -5.09 22.70
CA THR A 328 -23.33 -6.48 23.13
C THR A 328 -22.05 -6.61 23.96
N ALA A 329 -20.96 -5.95 23.56
CA ALA A 329 -19.70 -5.94 24.30
C ALA A 329 -19.85 -5.33 25.69
N GLN A 330 -20.49 -4.15 25.79
CA GLN A 330 -20.75 -3.51 27.09
C GLN A 330 -21.59 -4.39 28.01
N VAL A 331 -22.65 -5.02 27.49
CA VAL A 331 -23.45 -5.96 28.29
C VAL A 331 -22.57 -7.14 28.75
N ASN A 332 -21.74 -7.71 27.87
CA ASN A 332 -20.87 -8.85 28.21
C ASN A 332 -19.78 -8.49 29.24
N GLU A 333 -19.34 -7.23 29.30
CA GLU A 333 -18.39 -6.75 30.30
C GLU A 333 -19.01 -6.69 31.70
N GLU A 334 -20.25 -6.19 31.79
CA GLU A 334 -20.95 -5.85 33.04
C GLU A 334 -21.73 -7.00 33.67
N VAL A 335 -22.13 -8.02 32.91
CA VAL A 335 -22.82 -9.20 33.47
C VAL A 335 -21.87 -10.12 34.21
N ALA A 336 -22.40 -10.90 35.16
CA ALA A 336 -21.62 -11.86 35.93
C ALA A 336 -21.01 -12.96 35.03
N PRO A 337 -19.85 -13.55 35.39
CA PRO A 337 -19.11 -14.49 34.55
C PRO A 337 -19.93 -15.64 33.95
N GLU A 338 -20.86 -16.20 34.72
CA GLU A 338 -21.76 -17.29 34.33
C GLU A 338 -22.75 -16.92 33.21
N PHE A 339 -22.99 -15.63 33.02
CA PHE A 339 -23.86 -15.10 31.97
C PHE A 339 -23.09 -14.61 30.75
N LYS A 340 -21.76 -14.55 30.79
CA LYS A 340 -20.95 -14.09 29.67
C LYS A 340 -21.06 -15.02 28.46
N THR A 341 -20.87 -14.44 27.29
CA THR A 341 -20.69 -15.15 26.03
C THR A 341 -19.22 -15.20 25.63
N GLU A 342 -18.79 -16.34 25.10
CA GLU A 342 -17.46 -16.54 24.52
C GLU A 342 -17.40 -16.14 23.03
N VAL A 343 -18.54 -15.81 22.42
CA VAL A 343 -18.59 -15.33 21.03
C VAL A 343 -18.06 -13.91 20.96
N GLU A 344 -17.05 -13.69 20.13
CA GLU A 344 -16.42 -12.39 19.95
C GLU A 344 -17.37 -11.42 19.23
N THR A 345 -17.55 -10.23 19.81
CA THR A 345 -18.39 -9.17 19.26
C THR A 345 -17.64 -8.32 18.25
N PHE A 346 -16.30 -8.27 18.34
CA PHE A 346 -15.45 -7.36 17.58
C PHE A 346 -15.84 -5.88 17.76
N SER A 347 -16.37 -5.50 18.94
CA SER A 347 -16.61 -4.10 19.28
C SER A 347 -15.29 -3.32 19.23
N GLU A 348 -15.33 -2.22 18.48
CA GLU A 348 -14.18 -1.37 18.27
C GLU A 348 -13.91 -0.43 19.46
N ASN A 349 -14.87 -0.32 20.39
CA ASN A 349 -14.87 0.64 21.49
C ASN A 349 -14.87 -0.03 22.88
N HIS A 350 -15.38 -1.27 22.99
CA HIS A 350 -15.57 -2.01 24.23
C HIS A 350 -15.06 -3.45 24.12
N GLY A 351 -14.84 -4.11 25.25
CA GLY A 351 -14.39 -5.50 25.34
C GLY A 351 -12.89 -5.69 25.14
N GLU A 352 -12.46 -6.94 25.30
CA GLU A 352 -11.08 -7.38 25.05
C GLU A 352 -10.60 -6.90 23.68
N PHE A 353 -11.42 -7.08 22.62
CA PHE A 353 -11.05 -6.68 21.27
C PHE A 353 -10.65 -5.20 21.13
N ALA A 354 -11.36 -4.28 21.81
CA ALA A 354 -11.02 -2.86 21.78
C ALA A 354 -9.67 -2.57 22.45
N GLU A 355 -9.34 -3.26 23.53
CA GLU A 355 -8.02 -3.15 24.17
C GLU A 355 -6.91 -3.64 23.25
N VAL A 356 -7.12 -4.80 22.61
CA VAL A 356 -6.17 -5.37 21.65
C VAL A 356 -6.00 -4.47 20.45
N ARG A 357 -7.07 -3.85 19.96
CA ARG A 357 -7.00 -2.86 18.89
C ARG A 357 -6.14 -1.67 19.27
N ARG A 358 -6.26 -1.17 20.51
CA ARG A 358 -5.38 -0.08 21.00
C ARG A 358 -3.91 -0.51 21.03
N GLN A 359 -3.62 -1.75 21.43
CA GLN A 359 -2.27 -2.30 21.37
C GLN A 359 -1.77 -2.41 19.92
N PHE A 360 -2.61 -2.89 19.01
CA PHE A 360 -2.31 -2.93 17.58
C PHE A 360 -2.01 -1.53 17.01
N ASP A 361 -2.82 -0.52 17.33
CA ASP A 361 -2.59 0.85 16.86
C ASP A 361 -1.25 1.41 17.37
N ARG A 362 -0.85 1.07 18.60
CA ARG A 362 0.48 1.39 19.14
C ARG A 362 1.58 0.64 18.41
N ALA A 363 1.42 -0.66 18.22
CA ALA A 363 2.35 -1.51 17.49
C ALA A 363 2.56 -1.05 16.04
N LYS A 364 1.50 -0.66 15.35
CA LYS A 364 1.55 -0.09 14.00
C LYS A 364 2.34 1.22 13.97
N LYS A 365 2.11 2.12 14.95
CA LYS A 365 2.90 3.35 15.09
C LYS A 365 4.38 3.04 15.31
N VAL A 366 4.69 2.09 16.19
CA VAL A 366 6.06 1.65 16.47
C VAL A 366 6.73 1.08 15.22
N ALA A 367 6.05 0.21 14.47
CA ALA A 367 6.57 -0.36 13.22
C ALA A 367 6.90 0.70 12.14
N THR A 368 6.29 1.89 12.22
CA THR A 368 6.52 3.00 11.28
C THR A 368 7.75 3.85 11.67
N LEU A 369 8.31 3.67 12.86
CA LEU A 369 9.40 4.48 13.39
C LEU A 369 10.75 3.75 13.31
N SER A 370 11.87 4.49 13.41
CA SER A 370 13.21 3.91 13.48
C SER A 370 13.48 3.33 14.87
N ILE A 371 14.32 2.29 14.97
CA ILE A 371 14.68 1.63 16.24
C ILE A 371 15.11 2.64 17.32
N LEU A 372 15.85 3.69 16.96
CA LEU A 372 16.27 4.75 17.89
C LEU A 372 15.08 5.55 18.44
N LYS A 373 14.16 6.01 17.57
CA LYS A 373 12.94 6.71 17.98
C LYS A 373 11.96 5.82 18.75
N ILE A 374 11.98 4.51 18.47
CA ILE A 374 11.14 3.54 19.17
C ILE A 374 11.65 3.34 20.61
N LYS A 375 12.97 3.18 20.80
CA LYS A 375 13.57 3.08 22.14
C LYS A 375 13.26 4.33 22.97
N GLU A 376 13.26 5.52 22.39
CA GLU A 376 12.83 6.77 23.06
C GLU A 376 11.34 6.83 23.41
N LEU A 377 10.44 6.26 22.58
CA LEU A 377 9.01 6.25 22.88
C LEU A 377 8.61 5.25 23.97
N LEU A 378 9.37 4.16 24.11
CA LEU A 378 9.18 3.18 25.18
C LEU A 378 9.98 3.51 26.43
N SER A 379 11.07 4.27 26.30
CA SER A 379 11.83 4.79 27.41
C SER A 379 11.30 6.19 27.75
N SER A 380 10.41 6.31 28.74
CA SER A 380 10.20 7.63 29.35
C SER A 380 11.55 8.12 29.92
N PRO A 381 12.13 9.26 29.49
CA PRO A 381 13.42 9.68 30.03
C PRO A 381 13.22 10.48 31.32
N ALA A 382 13.92 10.08 32.39
CA ALA A 382 14.38 11.05 33.39
C ALA A 382 15.38 12.01 32.72
N PRO A 383 15.38 13.31 33.05
CA PRO A 383 16.15 14.29 32.30
C PRO A 383 17.65 14.10 32.56
N ALA A 384 18.43 13.95 31.49
CA ALA A 384 19.88 14.00 31.52
C ALA A 384 20.38 15.38 31.06
N PRO A 385 21.54 15.85 31.57
CA PRO A 385 21.97 17.24 31.49
C PRO A 385 22.57 17.61 30.13
N GLU A 386 22.51 18.91 29.82
CA GLU A 386 22.95 19.53 28.57
C GLU A 386 24.48 19.50 28.34
N PRO A 387 24.94 19.43 27.08
CA PRO A 387 26.35 19.53 26.72
C PRO A 387 26.82 20.99 26.52
N PRO A 388 28.09 21.32 26.84
CA PRO A 388 28.66 22.66 26.65
C PRO A 388 29.19 22.91 25.21
N PRO A 389 29.45 24.19 24.85
CA PRO A 389 29.54 24.66 23.47
C PRO A 389 30.96 24.66 22.86
N GLU A 390 31.03 24.56 21.52
CA GLU A 390 32.23 24.70 20.69
C GLU A 390 32.62 26.15 20.42
N ALA A 391 33.94 26.40 20.30
CA ALA A 391 34.55 27.53 19.61
C ALA A 391 36.00 27.17 19.19
N PRO A 392 36.71 27.99 18.39
CA PRO A 392 36.46 28.38 16.99
C PRO A 392 37.68 28.10 16.07
N LYS A 393 37.50 28.22 14.75
CA LYS A 393 38.54 28.06 13.69
C LYS A 393 39.59 29.20 13.68
N PRO A 394 40.84 28.92 13.26
CA PRO A 394 41.73 29.94 12.68
C PRO A 394 42.15 29.66 11.21
N VAL A 395 42.67 30.72 10.59
CA VAL A 395 42.80 31.00 9.15
C VAL A 395 44.22 30.80 8.60
N ALA A 396 44.26 30.47 7.30
CA ALA A 396 45.30 30.51 6.24
C ALA A 396 46.76 30.94 6.50
N ALA A 397 47.68 30.32 5.74
CA ALA A 397 49.00 30.85 5.38
C ALA A 397 49.31 30.64 3.87
N LYS A 398 50.07 31.60 3.31
CA LYS A 398 50.34 31.89 1.88
C LYS A 398 51.60 31.16 1.32
N PRO A 399 51.85 31.21 0.00
CA PRO A 399 52.65 30.25 -0.79
C PRO A 399 54.09 30.68 -1.11
N ALA A 400 54.92 29.74 -1.60
CA ALA A 400 56.12 29.95 -2.44
C ALA A 400 56.66 28.59 -2.95
N PRO A 401 57.66 28.53 -3.86
CA PRO A 401 57.72 29.04 -5.23
C PRO A 401 58.07 27.94 -6.26
N ALA A 402 57.87 28.23 -7.55
CA ALA A 402 58.13 27.30 -8.67
C ALA A 402 59.58 27.32 -9.17
N PRO A 403 60.08 26.17 -9.69
CA PRO A 403 60.98 26.17 -10.85
C PRO A 403 60.78 24.96 -11.79
N PRO A 404 61.53 24.82 -12.89
CA PRO A 404 61.56 25.63 -14.11
C PRO A 404 60.96 24.86 -15.31
N ALA A 405 60.56 25.61 -16.34
CA ALA A 405 59.98 25.07 -17.57
C ALA A 405 61.02 24.35 -18.46
N ALA A 406 60.63 23.20 -18.99
CA ALA A 406 61.29 22.49 -20.08
C ALA A 406 60.20 22.04 -21.09
N PRO A 407 60.62 21.69 -22.32
CA PRO A 407 60.30 22.36 -23.56
C PRO A 407 58.83 22.19 -24.01
N ILE A 408 58.31 23.25 -24.63
CA ILE A 408 56.98 23.29 -25.25
C ILE A 408 56.93 22.29 -26.42
N THR A 409 56.46 21.09 -26.14
CA THR A 409 55.70 20.29 -27.10
C THR A 409 54.28 20.84 -27.13
N LYS A 410 53.68 21.00 -28.31
CA LYS A 410 52.27 21.41 -28.44
C LYS A 410 51.44 20.52 -27.49
N PRO A 411 50.81 21.07 -26.44
CA PRO A 411 50.11 20.26 -25.47
C PRO A 411 48.97 19.54 -26.19
N GLU A 412 49.01 18.21 -26.19
CA GLU A 412 47.89 17.41 -26.67
C GLU A 412 46.72 17.58 -25.70
N PRO A 413 45.48 17.70 -26.21
CA PRO A 413 44.31 17.83 -25.35
C PRO A 413 44.13 16.56 -24.52
N ARG A 414 44.03 16.72 -23.19
CA ARG A 414 43.74 15.64 -22.25
C ARG A 414 42.27 15.68 -21.86
N PHE A 415 41.60 14.53 -21.86
CA PHE A 415 40.18 14.42 -21.52
C PHE A 415 39.97 13.63 -20.22
N GLU A 416 39.17 14.18 -19.31
CA GLU A 416 38.71 13.48 -18.10
C GLU A 416 37.20 13.22 -18.22
N LEU A 417 36.81 11.94 -18.12
CA LEU A 417 35.41 11.54 -18.22
C LEU A 417 34.80 11.38 -16.82
N VAL A 418 33.74 12.14 -16.56
CA VAL A 418 33.02 12.11 -15.28
C VAL A 418 31.58 11.67 -15.52
N LYS A 419 31.22 10.49 -15.02
CA LYS A 419 29.83 10.01 -15.05
C LYS A 419 28.95 10.86 -14.13
N VAL A 420 27.80 11.28 -14.62
CA VAL A 420 26.84 12.13 -13.90
C VAL A 420 25.73 11.28 -13.30
N LYS A 421 25.41 11.50 -12.02
CA LYS A 421 24.28 10.84 -11.35
C LYS A 421 22.98 11.60 -11.61
N LYS A 422 21.83 10.91 -11.48
CA LYS A 422 20.50 11.53 -11.65
C LYS A 422 20.28 12.77 -10.77
N THR A 423 20.81 12.80 -9.55
CA THR A 423 20.68 13.93 -8.61
C THR A 423 21.60 15.12 -8.95
N GLU A 424 22.51 14.96 -9.92
CA GLU A 424 23.51 15.95 -10.28
C GLU A 424 23.16 16.69 -11.58
N ILE A 425 22.02 16.39 -12.19
CA ILE A 425 21.53 16.99 -13.42
C ILE A 425 20.04 17.30 -13.27
N ASP A 426 19.62 18.48 -13.71
CA ASP A 426 18.23 18.93 -13.64
C ASP A 426 17.27 18.04 -14.46
N PHE A 427 17.63 17.69 -15.70
CA PHE A 427 16.93 16.68 -16.50
C PHE A 427 17.88 15.94 -17.48
N PRO A 428 18.02 14.61 -17.39
CA PRO A 428 18.97 13.84 -18.21
C PRO A 428 18.38 13.29 -19.53
N TYR A 429 17.14 13.61 -19.88
CA TYR A 429 16.43 12.99 -21.03
C TYR A 429 16.49 13.84 -22.30
N LEU A 430 16.01 13.33 -23.45
CA LEU A 430 16.09 14.06 -24.72
C LEU A 430 15.43 15.45 -24.66
N VAL A 431 14.28 15.54 -23.99
CA VAL A 431 13.51 16.78 -23.80
C VAL A 431 12.91 16.82 -22.39
N LYS A 432 12.74 18.05 -21.88
CA LYS A 432 12.02 18.32 -20.63
C LYS A 432 10.52 18.04 -20.76
N ALA A 433 9.89 18.53 -21.83
CA ALA A 433 8.47 18.33 -22.12
C ALA A 433 8.24 17.15 -23.07
N ILE A 434 7.47 16.16 -22.63
CA ILE A 434 7.19 14.92 -23.38
C ILE A 434 6.58 15.17 -24.76
N ALA A 435 5.66 16.14 -24.87
CA ALA A 435 4.98 16.45 -26.13
C ALA A 435 5.98 16.78 -27.25
N GLU A 436 7.20 17.19 -26.89
CA GLU A 436 8.27 17.52 -27.81
C GLU A 436 9.17 16.34 -28.18
N PHE A 437 9.02 15.18 -27.52
CA PHE A 437 9.92 14.03 -27.72
C PHE A 437 9.87 13.54 -29.17
N SER A 438 8.67 13.22 -29.67
CA SER A 438 8.48 12.76 -31.05
C SER A 438 8.95 13.81 -32.06
N LYS A 439 8.76 15.10 -31.77
CA LYS A 439 9.27 16.19 -32.59
C LYS A 439 10.81 16.18 -32.61
N ARG A 440 11.45 16.11 -31.45
CA ARG A 440 12.92 16.18 -31.31
C ARG A 440 13.62 14.97 -31.92
N ILE A 441 13.10 13.76 -31.69
CA ILE A 441 13.70 12.54 -32.25
C ILE A 441 13.50 12.45 -33.78
N ASN A 442 12.37 12.96 -34.30
CA ASN A 442 12.15 13.02 -35.75
C ASN A 442 13.05 14.09 -36.40
N VAL A 443 13.28 15.23 -35.75
CA VAL A 443 14.25 16.23 -36.20
C VAL A 443 15.65 15.64 -36.24
N LEU A 444 16.08 14.91 -35.19
CA LEU A 444 17.35 14.20 -35.16
C LEU A 444 17.49 13.25 -36.36
N ARG A 445 16.50 12.37 -36.56
CA ARG A 445 16.48 11.40 -37.67
C ARG A 445 16.53 12.10 -39.04
N ALA A 446 15.70 13.12 -39.24
CA ALA A 446 15.64 13.85 -40.50
C ALA A 446 16.94 14.59 -40.81
N LYS A 447 17.56 15.21 -39.80
CA LYS A 447 18.78 16.02 -39.98
C LYS A 447 20.06 15.20 -40.06
N MET A 448 20.12 14.03 -39.43
CA MET A 448 21.23 13.09 -39.62
C MET A 448 21.18 12.41 -40.99
N GLY A 449 20.00 12.26 -41.59
CA GLY A 449 19.80 11.46 -42.78
C GLY A 449 19.67 9.97 -42.44
N ALA A 450 18.98 9.23 -43.30
CA ALA A 450 18.58 7.85 -43.02
C ALA A 450 19.78 6.93 -42.74
N GLN A 451 20.82 6.99 -43.59
CA GLN A 451 21.99 6.12 -43.47
C GLN A 451 22.82 6.43 -42.21
N ALA A 452 23.19 7.70 -42.00
CA ALA A 452 24.00 8.08 -40.83
C ALA A 452 23.26 7.86 -39.51
N TYR A 453 21.93 8.05 -39.47
CA TYR A 453 21.12 7.72 -38.29
C TYR A 453 21.08 6.21 -38.02
N GLN A 454 21.03 5.37 -39.05
CA GLN A 454 21.08 3.90 -38.90
C GLN A 454 22.44 3.44 -38.35
N ASP A 455 23.55 3.95 -38.91
CA ASP A 455 24.90 3.60 -38.46
C ASP A 455 25.13 4.03 -37.00
N TYR A 456 24.71 5.25 -36.67
CA TYR A 456 24.68 5.77 -35.31
C TYR A 456 23.85 4.89 -34.36
N THR A 457 22.61 4.55 -34.74
CA THR A 457 21.70 3.75 -33.91
C THR A 457 22.25 2.35 -33.67
N LYS A 458 22.85 1.72 -34.68
CA LYS A 458 23.49 0.40 -34.58
C LYS A 458 24.62 0.42 -33.55
N ARG A 459 25.47 1.45 -33.61
CA ARG A 459 26.59 1.61 -32.69
C ARG A 459 26.12 1.86 -31.25
N MET A 460 25.18 2.78 -31.05
CA MET A 460 24.65 3.06 -29.71
C MET A 460 23.83 1.91 -29.13
N THR A 461 23.10 1.17 -29.96
CA THR A 461 22.39 -0.03 -29.51
C THR A 461 23.37 -1.07 -28.96
N LYS A 462 24.51 -1.30 -29.62
CA LYS A 462 25.55 -2.20 -29.12
C LYS A 462 26.09 -1.75 -27.76
N PHE A 463 26.38 -0.46 -27.60
CA PHE A 463 26.82 0.11 -26.33
C PHE A 463 25.78 -0.02 -25.21
N LEU A 464 24.51 0.31 -25.48
CA LEU A 464 23.43 0.21 -24.51
C LEU A 464 23.14 -1.25 -24.13
N SER A 465 23.14 -2.18 -25.09
CA SER A 465 22.98 -3.61 -24.82
C SER A 465 24.11 -4.21 -23.97
N ASN A 466 25.31 -3.63 -24.04
CA ASN A 466 26.47 -4.07 -23.25
C ASN A 466 26.59 -3.37 -21.89
N THR A 467 25.77 -2.34 -21.63
CA THR A 467 25.77 -1.62 -20.36
C THR A 467 24.71 -2.20 -19.43
N THR A 468 25.08 -2.45 -18.16
CA THR A 468 24.12 -2.98 -17.18
C THR A 468 22.97 -2.01 -16.96
N GLU A 469 21.75 -2.54 -16.83
CA GLU A 469 20.55 -1.73 -16.65
C GLU A 469 20.65 -0.81 -15.42
N SER A 470 21.29 -1.29 -14.34
CA SER A 470 21.54 -0.53 -13.10
C SER A 470 22.51 0.65 -13.27
N ALA A 471 23.28 0.68 -14.35
CA ALA A 471 24.21 1.78 -14.64
C ALA A 471 23.52 2.95 -15.37
N MET A 472 22.30 2.76 -15.88
CA MET A 472 21.56 3.76 -16.66
C MET A 472 20.56 4.54 -15.81
N ILE A 473 20.30 5.80 -16.18
CA ILE A 473 19.18 6.56 -15.66
C ILE A 473 17.96 6.27 -16.54
N GLN A 474 16.84 5.90 -15.92
CA GLN A 474 15.62 5.50 -16.64
C GLN A 474 14.45 6.46 -16.41
N ARG A 475 13.67 6.70 -17.47
CA ARG A 475 12.31 7.29 -17.47
C ARG A 475 11.40 6.26 -18.12
N ARG A 476 10.34 5.75 -17.46
CA ARG A 476 9.52 4.63 -17.99
C ARG A 476 8.24 5.09 -18.68
N THR A 477 7.67 6.22 -18.26
CA THR A 477 6.47 6.80 -18.85
C THR A 477 6.64 8.29 -19.12
N PRO A 478 5.86 8.82 -20.09
CA PRO A 478 5.05 8.11 -21.08
C PRO A 478 5.90 7.56 -22.24
N LYS A 479 7.20 7.84 -22.28
CA LYS A 479 8.20 7.22 -23.16
C LYS A 479 9.25 6.55 -22.29
N HIS A 480 9.58 5.30 -22.61
CA HIS A 480 10.59 4.56 -21.87
C HIS A 480 11.96 4.98 -22.42
N GLU A 481 12.73 5.80 -21.70
CA GLU A 481 14.04 6.28 -22.09
C GLU A 481 15.12 5.80 -21.12
N TRP A 482 16.21 5.28 -21.66
CA TRP A 482 17.42 4.95 -20.91
C TRP A 482 18.52 5.91 -21.32
N VAL A 483 19.20 6.53 -20.35
CA VAL A 483 20.22 7.55 -20.60
C VAL A 483 21.45 7.38 -19.71
N LEU A 484 22.60 7.76 -20.25
CA LEU A 484 23.90 7.78 -19.60
C LEU A 484 24.53 9.16 -19.82
N PRO A 485 24.44 10.07 -18.84
CA PRO A 485 25.05 11.38 -18.91
C PRO A 485 26.50 11.37 -18.41
N TYR A 486 27.35 12.10 -19.14
CA TYR A 486 28.76 12.31 -18.82
C TYR A 486 29.11 13.78 -18.96
N VAL A 487 30.02 14.26 -18.11
CA VAL A 487 30.77 15.49 -18.35
C VAL A 487 32.17 15.10 -18.78
N VAL A 488 32.59 15.57 -19.96
CA VAL A 488 33.96 15.46 -20.43
C VAL A 488 34.65 16.79 -20.15
N LYS A 489 35.71 16.78 -19.36
CA LYS A 489 36.57 17.94 -19.13
C LYS A 489 37.73 17.90 -20.11
N GLU A 490 37.88 18.94 -20.91
CA GLU A 490 38.99 19.13 -21.85
C GLU A 490 40.05 20.03 -21.23
N PHE A 491 41.26 19.49 -21.09
CA PHE A 491 42.43 20.21 -20.57
C PHE A 491 43.44 20.42 -21.70
N LEU A 492 44.05 21.60 -21.74
CA LEU A 492 45.22 21.88 -22.56
C LEU A 492 46.41 22.09 -21.62
N GLY A 493 47.25 21.06 -21.47
CA GLY A 493 48.19 21.00 -20.36
C GLY A 493 47.45 20.83 -19.03
N ASN A 494 47.63 21.79 -18.10
CA ASN A 494 46.98 21.78 -16.79
C ASN A 494 45.71 22.64 -16.72
N ASP A 495 45.44 23.44 -17.74
CA ASP A 495 44.34 24.39 -17.75
C ASP A 495 43.07 23.72 -18.29
N LEU A 496 41.98 23.81 -17.52
CA LEU A 496 40.65 23.38 -17.96
C LEU A 496 40.14 24.38 -19.00
N VAL A 497 40.06 23.96 -20.25
CA VAL A 497 39.65 24.81 -21.37
C VAL A 497 38.14 24.77 -21.57
N GLN A 498 37.54 23.58 -21.46
CA GLN A 498 36.11 23.40 -21.72
C GLN A 498 35.53 22.22 -20.96
N GLU A 499 34.25 22.31 -20.63
CA GLU A 499 33.47 21.17 -20.15
C GLU A 499 32.34 20.87 -21.13
N HIS A 500 32.22 19.60 -21.51
CA HIS A 500 31.23 19.11 -22.46
C HIS A 500 30.24 18.19 -21.76
N LEU A 501 28.95 18.47 -21.90
CA LEU A 501 27.88 17.56 -21.52
C LEU A 501 27.59 16.60 -22.68
N VAL A 502 27.68 15.31 -22.40
CA VAL A 502 27.43 14.24 -23.37
C VAL A 502 26.41 13.29 -22.78
N ILE A 503 25.19 13.25 -23.33
CA ILE A 503 24.16 12.31 -22.93
C ILE A 503 23.91 11.33 -24.06
N VAL A 504 24.11 10.06 -23.75
CA VAL A 504 23.86 8.92 -24.63
C VAL A 504 22.53 8.30 -24.20
N GLY A 505 21.52 8.22 -25.07
CA GLY A 505 20.23 7.68 -24.68
C GLY A 505 19.43 6.97 -25.79
N ALA A 506 18.33 6.33 -25.42
CA ALA A 506 17.40 5.71 -26.36
C ALA A 506 15.98 5.61 -25.81
N GLU A 507 14.96 5.72 -26.68
CA GLU A 507 13.61 5.18 -26.40
C GLU A 507 13.67 3.66 -26.49
N VAL A 508 13.19 2.97 -25.46
CA VAL A 508 13.25 1.53 -25.29
C VAL A 508 11.85 0.96 -25.43
N LYS A 509 11.66 0.01 -26.35
CA LYS A 509 10.41 -0.74 -26.48
C LYS A 509 10.69 -2.21 -26.25
N ALA A 510 9.91 -2.86 -25.40
CA ALA A 510 9.99 -4.31 -25.28
C ALA A 510 9.58 -4.93 -26.63
N LYS A 511 10.40 -5.83 -27.16
CA LYS A 511 9.97 -6.66 -28.29
C LYS A 511 8.91 -7.62 -27.76
N GLY A 512 7.78 -7.73 -28.46
CA GLY A 512 6.76 -8.72 -28.11
C GLY A 512 7.37 -10.12 -28.15
N LEU A 513 7.53 -10.74 -26.99
CA LEU A 513 8.01 -12.11 -26.88
C LEU A 513 6.84 -13.03 -27.29
N GLY A 514 6.93 -13.67 -28.46
CA GLY A 514 6.05 -14.78 -28.81
C GLY A 514 6.15 -15.90 -27.77
N MET A 515 5.14 -16.77 -27.68
CA MET A 515 4.98 -17.84 -26.66
C MET A 515 6.04 -18.97 -26.70
N GLY A 516 7.31 -18.64 -26.89
CA GLY A 516 8.45 -19.56 -26.78
C GLY A 516 9.50 -18.95 -25.86
N TYR A 517 9.50 -19.37 -24.60
CA TYR A 517 10.56 -19.03 -23.65
C TYR A 517 11.86 -19.70 -24.10
N SER A 518 12.82 -18.92 -24.59
CA SER A 518 14.23 -19.34 -24.63
C SER A 518 15.06 -18.45 -23.71
N ALA A 519 15.96 -19.09 -22.96
CA ALA A 519 16.74 -18.52 -21.87
C ALA A 519 17.82 -17.49 -22.29
N ASN A 520 17.73 -16.93 -23.51
CA ASN A 520 18.65 -15.92 -24.04
C ASN A 520 18.01 -14.51 -24.11
N ALA A 521 16.94 -14.26 -23.35
CA ALA A 521 16.18 -13.00 -23.37
C ALA A 521 16.99 -11.75 -22.95
N GLY A 522 18.16 -11.91 -22.31
CA GLY A 522 18.91 -10.78 -21.72
C GLY A 522 19.44 -9.74 -22.71
N GLN A 523 19.84 -10.14 -23.93
CA GLN A 523 20.53 -9.23 -24.86
C GLN A 523 19.66 -8.71 -26.01
N ASN A 524 18.47 -9.30 -26.26
CA ASN A 524 17.63 -9.01 -27.43
C ASN A 524 16.18 -8.62 -27.10
N ALA A 525 15.81 -8.48 -25.82
CA ALA A 525 14.43 -8.17 -25.38
C ALA A 525 13.94 -6.76 -25.76
N TYR A 526 14.82 -5.85 -26.17
CA TYR A 526 14.48 -4.45 -26.39
C TYR A 526 14.78 -3.98 -27.81
N GLN A 527 13.96 -3.05 -28.30
CA GLN A 527 14.18 -2.24 -29.48
C GLN A 527 14.54 -0.83 -29.01
N PHE A 528 15.69 -0.31 -29.46
CA PHE A 528 16.18 1.01 -29.10
C PHE A 528 15.98 2.00 -30.24
N SER A 529 15.41 3.17 -29.95
CA SER A 529 15.45 4.35 -30.82
C SER A 529 16.39 5.37 -30.22
N CYS A 530 17.65 5.34 -30.66
CA CYS A 530 18.74 6.08 -30.05
C CYS A 530 18.65 7.59 -30.31
N PHE A 531 19.11 8.37 -29.32
CA PHE A 531 19.29 9.80 -29.38
C PHE A 531 20.51 10.23 -28.56
N PHE A 532 20.96 11.45 -28.79
CA PHE A 532 22.02 12.05 -27.99
C PHE A 532 21.70 13.50 -27.65
N VAL A 533 22.35 13.99 -26.59
CA VAL A 533 22.38 15.41 -26.23
C VAL A 533 23.83 15.83 -26.10
N TYR A 534 24.16 16.99 -26.66
CA TYR A 534 25.48 17.58 -26.56
C TYR A 534 25.38 19.04 -26.14
N GLY A 535 26.18 19.42 -25.15
CA GLY A 535 26.27 20.80 -24.71
C GLY A 535 27.65 21.19 -24.20
N VAL A 536 27.91 22.49 -24.08
CA VAL A 536 29.16 23.02 -23.51
C VAL A 536 28.90 24.09 -22.47
N ALA A 537 29.75 24.14 -21.45
CA ALA A 537 29.65 25.13 -20.37
C ALA A 537 29.89 26.55 -20.90
N ASN A 538 30.97 26.76 -21.66
CA ASN A 538 31.26 28.03 -22.30
C ASN A 538 30.78 27.99 -23.77
N PRO A 539 29.93 28.94 -24.22
CA PRO A 539 29.44 28.97 -25.59
C PRO A 539 30.56 28.89 -26.64
N ASP A 540 30.34 28.10 -27.68
CA ASP A 540 31.30 27.91 -28.77
C ASP A 540 30.60 28.24 -30.09
N GLY A 541 31.06 29.30 -30.76
CA GLY A 541 30.45 29.79 -32.00
C GLY A 541 30.47 28.77 -33.15
N VAL A 542 31.34 27.75 -33.09
CA VAL A 542 31.42 26.68 -34.10
C VAL A 542 30.22 25.72 -34.00
N LEU A 543 29.53 25.68 -32.86
CA LEU A 543 28.41 24.76 -32.61
C LEU A 543 27.04 25.32 -33.00
N GLY A 544 26.99 26.57 -33.50
CA GLY A 544 25.75 27.26 -33.84
C GLY A 544 25.06 27.91 -32.64
N THR A 545 23.75 28.17 -32.77
CA THR A 545 22.96 28.80 -31.70
C THR A 545 22.52 27.75 -30.66
N PRO A 546 22.71 28.00 -29.35
CA PRO A 546 22.15 27.16 -28.31
C PRO A 546 20.64 27.00 -28.45
N VAL A 547 20.15 25.77 -28.28
CA VAL A 547 18.72 25.42 -28.40
C VAL A 547 18.05 25.25 -27.05
N GLU A 548 18.80 24.90 -26.01
CA GLU A 548 18.32 24.73 -24.64
C GLU A 548 19.50 24.92 -23.66
N GLN A 549 19.23 24.95 -22.36
CA GLN A 549 20.25 24.98 -21.31
C GLN A 549 19.94 23.92 -20.26
N ARG A 550 20.98 23.25 -19.75
CA ARG A 550 20.88 22.23 -18.70
C ARG A 550 21.80 22.53 -17.55
N GLN A 551 21.32 22.37 -16.33
CA GLN A 551 22.14 22.52 -15.14
C GLN A 551 22.70 21.16 -14.69
N VAL A 552 24.03 21.07 -14.61
CA VAL A 552 24.75 19.87 -14.16
C VAL A 552 25.76 20.28 -13.08
N ARG A 553 25.64 19.71 -11.88
CA ARG A 553 26.50 19.99 -10.71
C ARG A 553 26.63 21.50 -10.41
N GLY A 554 25.52 22.23 -10.54
CA GLY A 554 25.46 23.68 -10.32
C GLY A 554 26.01 24.54 -11.46
N LYS A 555 26.50 23.94 -12.56
CA LYS A 555 26.98 24.65 -13.76
C LYS A 555 25.96 24.56 -14.89
N ASN A 556 25.87 25.60 -15.70
CA ASN A 556 25.00 25.63 -16.87
C ASN A 556 25.74 25.15 -18.12
N PHE A 557 25.12 24.26 -18.87
CA PHE A 557 25.58 23.76 -20.16
C PHE A 557 24.60 24.18 -21.23
N ASN A 558 25.09 24.86 -22.26
CA ASN A 558 24.31 25.25 -23.42
C ASN A 558 24.19 24.04 -24.35
N GLU A 559 22.98 23.55 -24.59
CA GLU A 559 22.69 22.44 -25.50
C GLU A 559 22.66 22.96 -26.94
N TYR A 560 23.22 22.19 -27.88
CA TYR A 560 23.24 22.52 -29.29
C TYR A 560 22.45 21.53 -30.13
N SER A 561 21.99 22.00 -31.29
CA SER A 561 21.20 21.18 -32.20
C SER A 561 22.03 20.05 -32.81
N PRO A 562 21.54 18.81 -32.82
CA PRO A 562 22.21 17.71 -33.52
C PRO A 562 22.13 17.84 -35.05
N ALA A 563 21.48 18.90 -35.56
CA ALA A 563 21.49 19.24 -36.97
C ALA A 563 22.86 19.78 -37.44
N GLU A 564 23.62 20.39 -36.54
CA GLU A 564 24.93 20.96 -36.86
C GLU A 564 25.97 19.85 -37.00
N LEU A 565 26.74 19.87 -38.10
CA LEU A 565 27.76 18.85 -38.36
C LEU A 565 28.80 18.79 -37.24
N ALA A 566 29.27 19.96 -36.78
CA ALA A 566 30.24 20.09 -35.70
C ALA A 566 29.75 19.47 -34.38
N VAL A 567 28.46 19.56 -34.08
CA VAL A 567 27.85 18.95 -32.89
C VAL A 567 27.92 17.42 -32.98
N ARG A 568 27.60 16.85 -34.15
CA ARG A 568 27.65 15.39 -34.36
C ARG A 568 29.07 14.84 -34.30
N GLU A 569 30.02 15.50 -34.95
CA GLU A 569 31.42 15.10 -34.96
C GLU A 569 32.02 15.13 -33.55
N ARG A 570 31.75 16.20 -32.78
CA ARG A 570 32.21 16.29 -31.39
C ARG A 570 31.53 15.27 -30.49
N PHE A 571 30.22 15.08 -30.61
CA PHE A 571 29.51 14.04 -29.86
C PHE A 571 30.14 12.67 -30.13
N LEU A 572 30.35 12.30 -31.40
CA LEU A 572 30.93 11.01 -31.77
C LEU A 572 32.36 10.84 -31.23
N ARG A 573 33.19 11.89 -31.29
CA ARG A 573 34.54 11.89 -30.70
C ARG A 573 34.51 11.60 -29.20
N PHE A 574 33.57 12.19 -28.46
CA PHE A 574 33.43 11.92 -27.02
C PHE A 574 32.75 10.59 -26.73
N PHE A 575 31.84 10.15 -27.58
CA PHE A 575 31.27 8.81 -27.51
C PHE A 575 32.35 7.74 -27.70
N ASP A 576 33.35 7.96 -28.57
CA ASP A 576 34.53 7.07 -28.68
C ASP A 576 35.33 6.97 -27.37
N LEU A 577 35.36 8.02 -26.55
CA LEU A 577 36.00 7.98 -25.24
C LEU A 577 35.15 7.22 -24.20
N ILE A 578 33.82 7.29 -24.32
CA ILE A 578 32.86 6.61 -23.43
C ILE A 578 32.76 5.11 -23.75
N ASP A 579 32.79 4.75 -25.04
CA ASP A 579 32.63 3.39 -25.58
C ASP A 579 33.93 2.56 -25.50
N LYS A 580 35.04 3.16 -25.06
CA LYS A 580 36.29 2.42 -24.81
C LYS A 580 36.11 1.48 -23.62
N PRO A 581 36.42 0.18 -23.75
CA PRO A 581 36.49 -0.69 -22.60
C PRO A 581 37.57 -0.14 -21.66
N SER A 582 37.20 0.10 -20.40
CA SER A 582 38.18 0.40 -19.35
C SER A 582 39.22 -0.74 -19.37
N ALA A 583 40.44 -0.42 -19.75
CA ALA A 583 41.57 -1.35 -19.69
C ALA A 583 41.89 -1.73 -18.24
#